data_AF-A0A1H5KDQ4-F1
#
_entry.id   AF-A0A1H5KDQ4-F1
#
_cell.length_a   1.000
_cell.length_b   1.000
_cell.length_c   1.000
_cell.angle_alpha   90.00
_cell.angle_beta   90.00
_cell.angle_gamma   90.00
#
_symmetry.space_group_name_H-M   'P 1'
#
loop_
_entity.id
_entity.type
_entity.pdbx_description
1 polymer ?
#
loop_
_entity_poly.entity_id
_entity_poly.type
_entity_poly.pdbx_seq_one_letter_code
_entity_poly.pdbx_strand_id
1 'polypeptide(L)'
;MNFFINFFISIDQLGNVLAGGNPDNTISSRIGYYTEEYYPSKKVPLKWTLFKKIINFTFFPIDGHQHCKEAYFNDAGEEFDKDTNDIAVAILAIIIIISCFFIIILLYTLYAFRIVSPKKINRTKNIKQRLRIAEAKLKGVYSELNQYQVTVDTELDEIIDETQNTIEEIAQKNDGILNLKQRLQNFKIKKQNTNNN
;
A
#
# COMPACT_ATOMS: atom_id res chain seq x y z
N MET A 1 12.89 14.81 -0.52
CA MET A 1 11.43 14.60 -0.71
C MET A 1 10.93 15.72 -1.59
N ASN A 2 10.12 15.44 -2.62
CA ASN A 2 9.69 16.48 -3.56
C ASN A 2 8.46 17.21 -2.99
N PHE A 3 8.60 18.50 -2.71
CA PHE A 3 7.54 19.34 -2.11
C PHE A 3 6.20 19.22 -2.85
N PHE A 4 6.23 19.20 -4.18
CA PHE A 4 5.02 19.09 -4.99
C PHE A 4 4.29 17.75 -4.81
N ILE A 5 5.03 16.65 -4.62
CA ILE A 5 4.41 15.33 -4.38
C ILE A 5 3.66 15.35 -3.05
N ASN A 6 4.30 15.87 -2.00
CA ASN A 6 3.66 15.97 -0.68
C ASN A 6 2.41 16.87 -0.74
N PHE A 7 2.49 17.99 -1.45
CA PHE A 7 1.35 18.90 -1.62
C PHE A 7 0.15 18.19 -2.26
N PHE A 8 0.36 17.42 -3.34
CA PHE A 8 -0.73 16.68 -3.98
C PHE A 8 -1.25 15.53 -3.11
N ILE A 9 -0.39 14.84 -2.36
CA ILE A 9 -0.81 13.83 -1.37
C ILE A 9 -1.71 14.48 -0.31
N SER A 10 -1.34 15.64 0.23
CA SER A 10 -2.14 16.34 1.23
C SER A 10 -3.50 16.81 0.69
N ILE A 11 -3.59 17.20 -0.59
CA ILE A 11 -4.87 17.50 -1.23
C ILE A 11 -5.75 16.25 -1.34
N ASP A 12 -5.17 15.11 -1.73
CA ASP A 12 -5.87 13.83 -1.82
C ASP A 12 -6.39 13.38 -0.44
N GLN A 13 -5.53 13.45 0.58
CA GLN A 13 -5.88 13.20 1.98
C GLN A 13 -7.01 14.12 2.47
N LEU A 14 -6.97 15.42 2.17
CA LEU A 14 -8.06 16.34 2.49
C LEU A 14 -9.36 15.91 1.82
N GLY A 15 -9.32 15.51 0.55
CA GLY A 15 -10.49 14.97 -0.15
C GLY A 15 -11.04 13.73 0.53
N ASN A 16 -10.17 12.84 1.03
CA ASN A 16 -10.58 11.66 1.78
C ASN A 16 -11.29 12.03 3.10
N VAL A 17 -10.75 12.99 3.85
CA VAL A 17 -11.34 13.51 5.10
C VAL A 17 -12.72 14.12 4.86
N LEU A 18 -12.86 14.94 3.81
CA LEU A 18 -14.16 15.53 3.45
C LEU A 18 -15.21 14.46 3.11
N ALA A 19 -14.75 13.29 2.65
CA ALA A 19 -15.55 12.10 2.43
C ALA A 19 -15.58 11.14 3.63
N GLY A 20 -15.28 11.63 4.84
CA GLY A 20 -15.35 10.86 6.10
C GLY A 20 -14.34 9.72 6.21
N GLY A 21 -13.21 9.80 5.52
CA GLY A 21 -12.09 8.86 5.64
C GLY A 21 -11.02 9.34 6.62
N ASN A 22 -10.05 8.46 6.91
CA ASN A 22 -8.90 8.78 7.76
C ASN A 22 -7.98 9.83 7.09
N PRO A 23 -7.51 10.88 7.82
CA PRO A 23 -6.60 11.90 7.30
C PRO A 23 -5.25 11.41 6.81
N ASP A 24 -4.74 10.29 7.32
CA ASP A 24 -3.46 9.72 6.89
C ASP A 24 -3.58 8.92 5.59
N ASN A 25 -4.81 8.60 5.17
CA ASN A 25 -5.10 7.86 3.96
C ASN A 25 -5.49 8.76 2.79
N THR A 26 -4.91 8.46 1.63
CA THR A 26 -5.37 9.01 0.34
C THR A 26 -6.71 8.39 -0.09
N ILE A 27 -7.44 9.05 -1.00
CA ILE A 27 -8.63 8.44 -1.62
C ILE A 27 -8.23 7.16 -2.33
N SER A 28 -7.12 7.19 -3.08
CA SER A 28 -6.65 6.02 -3.84
C SER A 28 -6.32 4.83 -2.94
N SER A 29 -5.72 5.05 -1.76
CA SER A 29 -5.43 3.97 -0.80
C SER A 29 -6.69 3.44 -0.14
N ARG A 30 -7.65 4.30 0.22
CA ARG A 30 -8.97 3.89 0.75
C ARG A 30 -9.74 3.03 -0.25
N ILE A 31 -9.77 3.43 -1.52
CA ILE A 31 -10.37 2.61 -2.60
C ILE A 31 -9.62 1.28 -2.76
N GLY A 32 -8.29 1.30 -2.62
CA GLY A 32 -7.47 0.09 -2.60
C GLY A 32 -7.87 -0.85 -1.47
N TYR A 33 -7.95 -0.36 -0.24
CA TYR A 33 -8.40 -1.13 0.93
C TYR A 33 -9.77 -1.78 0.72
N TYR A 34 -10.77 -1.01 0.29
CA TYR A 34 -12.12 -1.53 0.03
C TYR A 34 -12.18 -2.56 -1.11
N THR A 35 -11.19 -2.60 -2.00
CA THR A 35 -11.20 -3.52 -3.14
C THR A 35 -10.22 -4.67 -3.03
N GLU A 36 -9.26 -4.62 -2.10
CA GLU A 36 -8.23 -5.64 -1.91
C GLU A 36 -8.37 -6.37 -0.57
N GLU A 37 -8.87 -5.71 0.48
CA GLU A 37 -8.86 -6.23 1.86
C GLU A 37 -10.26 -6.30 2.50
N TYR A 38 -11.01 -5.20 2.55
CA TYR A 38 -12.21 -5.07 3.39
C TYR A 38 -13.30 -6.11 3.06
N TYR A 39 -13.58 -6.31 1.77
CA TYR A 39 -14.58 -7.28 1.33
C TYR A 39 -13.93 -8.59 0.93
N PRO A 40 -14.55 -9.74 1.24
CA PRO A 40 -14.10 -11.02 0.72
C PRO A 40 -13.99 -11.02 -0.81
N SER A 41 -13.02 -11.76 -1.33
CA SER A 41 -12.80 -11.91 -2.77
C SER A 41 -14.11 -12.25 -3.51
N LYS A 42 -14.40 -11.50 -4.58
CA LYS A 42 -15.65 -11.55 -5.40
C LYS A 42 -16.92 -10.99 -4.76
N LYS A 43 -16.86 -10.43 -3.54
CA LYS A 43 -18.00 -9.74 -2.89
C LYS A 43 -17.85 -8.22 -2.84
N VAL A 44 -16.85 -7.66 -3.52
CA VAL A 44 -16.62 -6.22 -3.57
C VAL A 44 -17.80 -5.52 -4.27
N PRO A 45 -18.48 -4.57 -3.62
CA PRO A 45 -19.56 -3.80 -4.23
C PRO A 45 -19.12 -3.08 -5.52
N LEU A 46 -20.08 -2.93 -6.45
CA LEU A 46 -19.83 -2.31 -7.75
C LEU A 46 -19.31 -0.87 -7.63
N LYS A 47 -19.77 -0.11 -6.63
CA LYS A 47 -19.33 1.28 -6.39
C LYS A 47 -17.82 1.39 -6.22
N TRP A 48 -17.24 0.57 -5.33
CA TRP A 48 -15.79 0.54 -5.08
C TRP A 48 -15.00 0.05 -6.29
N THR A 49 -15.55 -0.95 -7.00
CA THR A 49 -14.95 -1.45 -8.25
C THR A 49 -14.94 -0.38 -9.35
N LEU A 50 -15.99 0.44 -9.44
CA LEU A 50 -16.10 1.53 -10.40
C LEU A 50 -15.10 2.65 -10.07
N PHE A 51 -15.04 3.09 -8.81
CA PHE A 51 -14.07 4.08 -8.36
C PHE A 51 -12.64 3.64 -8.67
N LYS A 52 -12.29 2.39 -8.36
CA LYS A 52 -10.99 1.81 -8.70
C LYS A 52 -10.69 1.86 -10.19
N LYS A 53 -11.66 1.53 -11.04
CA LYS A 53 -11.49 1.59 -12.50
C LYS A 53 -11.24 3.01 -12.99
N ILE A 54 -12.01 3.99 -12.50
CA ILE A 54 -11.87 5.40 -12.86
C ILE A 54 -10.49 5.92 -12.46
N ILE A 55 -10.08 5.69 -11.20
CA ILE A 55 -8.81 6.18 -10.68
C ILE A 55 -7.64 5.46 -11.36
N ASN A 56 -7.67 4.13 -11.50
CA ASN A 56 -6.59 3.40 -12.18
C ASN A 56 -6.45 3.80 -13.65
N PHE A 57 -7.56 4.11 -14.34
CA PHE A 57 -7.51 4.66 -15.70
C PHE A 57 -6.86 6.05 -15.69
N THR A 58 -7.32 6.93 -14.80
CA THR A 58 -6.79 8.29 -14.65
C THR A 58 -5.28 8.32 -14.47
N PHE A 59 -4.75 7.46 -13.59
CA PHE A 59 -3.33 7.41 -13.25
C PHE A 59 -2.51 6.44 -14.10
N PHE A 60 -3.13 5.73 -15.06
CA PHE A 60 -2.42 4.79 -15.94
C PHE A 60 -1.16 5.39 -16.60
N PRO A 61 -1.19 6.62 -17.16
CA PRO A 61 -0.03 7.27 -17.74
C PRO A 61 1.24 7.31 -16.88
N ILE A 62 1.10 7.35 -15.56
CA ILE A 62 2.23 7.52 -14.62
C ILE A 62 2.47 6.29 -13.76
N ASP A 63 1.41 5.60 -13.32
CA ASP A 63 1.50 4.52 -12.34
C ASP A 63 1.10 3.14 -12.90
N GLY A 64 0.58 3.09 -14.13
CA GLY A 64 0.09 1.86 -14.74
C GLY A 64 -1.23 1.37 -14.14
N HIS A 65 -1.54 0.08 -14.33
CA HIS A 65 -2.90 -0.45 -14.12
C HIS A 65 -3.34 -0.63 -12.66
N GLN A 66 -2.41 -0.55 -11.69
CA GLN A 66 -2.65 -0.98 -10.30
C GLN A 66 -2.50 0.17 -9.29
N HIS A 67 -2.73 1.42 -9.70
CA HIS A 67 -2.54 2.61 -8.86
C HIS A 67 -3.19 2.49 -7.46
N CYS A 68 -4.51 2.24 -7.34
CA CYS A 68 -5.17 2.13 -6.03
C CYS A 68 -4.62 0.97 -5.17
N LYS A 69 -4.24 -0.15 -5.80
CA LYS A 69 -3.67 -1.29 -5.08
C LYS A 69 -2.29 -0.93 -4.51
N GLU A 70 -1.48 -0.23 -5.29
CA GLU A 70 -0.18 0.24 -4.83
C GLU A 70 -0.31 1.31 -3.74
N ALA A 71 -1.27 2.22 -3.89
CA ALA A 71 -1.58 3.24 -2.88
C ALA A 71 -1.97 2.58 -1.54
N TYR A 72 -2.89 1.60 -1.56
CA TYR A 72 -3.24 0.83 -0.37
C TYR A 72 -2.01 0.26 0.31
N PHE A 73 -1.14 -0.41 -0.44
CA PHE A 73 0.04 -1.00 0.19
C PHE A 73 1.10 0.01 0.65
N ASN A 74 1.05 1.25 0.19
CA ASN A 74 1.92 2.31 0.71
C ASN A 74 1.40 2.86 2.04
N ASP A 75 0.09 2.79 2.25
CA ASP A 75 -0.62 3.26 3.44
C ASP A 75 -1.09 2.09 4.33
N ALA A 76 -0.68 0.84 4.08
CA ALA A 76 -1.21 -0.37 4.73
C ALA A 76 -0.91 -0.52 6.23
N GLY A 77 -0.29 0.49 6.86
CA GLY A 77 -0.10 0.57 8.31
C GLY A 77 -0.98 1.61 8.98
N GLU A 78 -1.84 2.31 8.22
CA GLU A 78 -2.77 3.29 8.74
C GLU A 78 -4.14 2.66 8.99
N GLU A 79 -4.90 3.21 9.92
CA GLU A 79 -6.28 2.76 10.15
C GLU A 79 -7.19 3.18 9.00
N PHE A 80 -7.87 2.22 8.38
CA PHE A 80 -8.91 2.50 7.39
C PHE A 80 -10.27 2.54 8.06
N ASP A 81 -11.14 3.43 7.58
CA ASP A 81 -12.51 3.52 8.04
C ASP A 81 -13.23 2.19 7.84
N LYS A 82 -13.87 1.70 8.91
CA LYS A 82 -14.78 0.57 8.89
C LYS A 82 -16.20 1.14 8.81
N ASP A 83 -16.96 0.72 7.81
CA ASP A 83 -18.33 1.15 7.53
C ASP A 83 -18.52 2.63 7.14
N THR A 84 -18.38 2.94 5.84
CA THR A 84 -18.83 4.22 5.27
C THR A 84 -20.34 4.34 5.22
N ASN A 85 -20.88 5.50 5.58
CA ASN A 85 -22.25 5.86 5.24
C ASN A 85 -22.39 6.32 3.77
N ASP A 86 -23.61 6.24 3.22
CA ASP A 86 -23.85 6.55 1.80
C ASP A 86 -23.65 8.02 1.44
N ILE A 87 -23.82 8.95 2.39
CA ILE A 87 -23.58 10.38 2.19
C ILE A 87 -22.08 10.63 1.94
N ALA A 88 -21.22 10.07 2.79
CA ALA A 88 -19.78 10.13 2.68
C ALA A 88 -19.30 9.53 1.34
N VAL A 89 -19.89 8.41 0.92
CA VAL A 89 -19.60 7.79 -0.38
C VAL A 89 -20.07 8.66 -1.55
N ALA A 90 -21.21 9.36 -1.41
CA ALA A 90 -21.67 10.30 -2.44
C ALA A 90 -20.72 11.50 -2.57
N ILE A 91 -20.25 12.06 -1.45
CA ILE A 91 -19.23 13.12 -1.45
C ILE A 91 -17.94 12.61 -2.11
N LEU A 92 -17.50 11.40 -1.75
CA LEU A 92 -16.33 10.75 -2.36
C LEU A 92 -16.47 10.63 -3.88
N ALA A 93 -17.64 10.21 -4.36
CA ALA A 93 -17.91 10.07 -5.78
C ALA A 93 -17.79 11.42 -6.51
N ILE A 94 -18.35 12.49 -5.94
CA ILE A 94 -18.27 13.85 -6.51
C ILE A 94 -16.80 14.29 -6.59
N ILE A 95 -16.03 14.11 -5.51
CA ILE A 95 -14.60 14.47 -5.48
C ILE A 95 -13.82 13.68 -6.55
N ILE A 96 -14.03 12.36 -6.64
CA ILE A 96 -13.37 11.50 -7.64
C ILE A 96 -13.71 11.96 -9.06
N ILE A 97 -14.99 12.18 -9.38
CA ILE A 97 -15.41 12.53 -10.74
C ILE A 97 -14.81 13.88 -11.16
N ILE A 98 -14.92 14.90 -10.31
CA ILE A 98 -14.42 16.26 -10.61
C ILE A 98 -12.89 16.23 -10.74
N SER A 99 -12.18 15.67 -9.76
CA SER A 99 -10.71 15.65 -9.77
C SER A 99 -10.16 14.81 -10.92
N CYS A 100 -10.68 13.60 -11.13
CA CYS A 100 -10.20 12.71 -12.19
C CYS A 100 -10.46 13.27 -13.58
N PHE A 101 -11.53 14.04 -13.80
CA PHE A 101 -11.78 14.70 -15.08
C PHE A 101 -10.60 15.61 -15.48
N PHE A 102 -10.17 16.50 -14.58
CA PHE A 102 -9.04 17.40 -14.86
C PHE A 102 -7.70 16.65 -14.92
N ILE A 103 -7.48 15.67 -14.04
CA ILE A 103 -6.24 14.88 -14.01
C ILE A 103 -6.10 14.03 -15.27
N ILE A 104 -7.18 13.42 -15.79
CA ILE A 104 -7.17 12.66 -17.05
C ILE A 104 -6.67 13.54 -18.18
N ILE A 105 -7.25 14.74 -18.35
CA ILE A 105 -6.86 15.66 -19.44
C ILE A 105 -5.36 15.93 -19.35
N LEU A 106 -4.87 16.30 -18.17
CA LEU A 106 -3.44 16.58 -17.96
C LEU A 106 -2.56 15.37 -18.25
N LEU A 107 -2.78 14.25 -17.57
CA LEU A 107 -1.88 13.09 -17.63
C LEU A 107 -1.87 12.42 -19.01
N TYR A 108 -3.03 12.32 -19.68
CA TYR A 108 -3.09 11.76 -21.02
C TYR A 108 -2.49 12.70 -22.07
N THR A 109 -2.61 14.02 -21.92
CA THR A 109 -1.85 14.96 -22.75
C THR A 109 -0.35 14.77 -22.58
N LEU A 110 0.16 14.73 -21.33
CA LEU A 110 1.58 14.49 -21.07
C LEU A 110 2.05 13.12 -21.60
N TYR A 111 1.21 12.10 -21.54
CA TYR A 111 1.48 10.78 -22.07
C TYR A 111 1.56 10.77 -23.60
N ALA A 112 0.63 11.45 -24.27
CA ALA A 112 0.62 11.59 -25.73
C ALA A 112 1.91 12.27 -26.23
N PHE A 113 2.40 13.27 -25.49
CA PHE A 113 3.70 13.91 -25.74
C PHE A 113 4.92 13.12 -25.24
N ARG A 114 4.72 11.91 -24.69
CA ARG A 114 5.77 11.04 -24.13
C ARG A 114 6.61 11.70 -23.02
N ILE A 115 6.05 12.69 -22.34
CA ILE A 115 6.69 13.36 -21.20
C ILE A 115 6.66 12.44 -19.97
N VAL A 116 5.58 11.68 -19.82
CA VAL A 116 5.41 10.69 -18.76
C VAL A 116 5.24 9.30 -19.34
N SER A 117 5.53 8.28 -18.54
CA SER A 117 5.29 6.88 -18.91
C SER A 117 4.95 6.03 -17.68
N PRO A 118 4.18 4.94 -17.85
CA PRO A 118 3.78 4.08 -16.76
C PRO A 118 4.99 3.49 -16.02
N LYS A 119 5.04 3.72 -14.72
CA LYS A 119 6.09 3.19 -13.85
C LYS A 119 6.05 1.66 -13.79
N LYS A 120 7.23 1.04 -13.85
CA LYS A 120 7.40 -0.39 -13.58
C LYS A 120 7.52 -0.61 -12.06
N ILE A 121 6.63 -1.43 -11.52
CA ILE A 121 6.62 -1.75 -10.08
C ILE A 121 7.77 -2.72 -9.76
N ASN A 122 8.68 -2.29 -8.88
CA ASN A 122 9.75 -3.13 -8.35
C ASN A 122 9.36 -3.63 -6.95
N ARG A 123 8.72 -4.80 -6.89
CA ARG A 123 8.26 -5.42 -5.64
C ARG A 123 9.40 -5.61 -4.63
N THR A 124 10.57 -6.03 -5.09
CA THR A 124 11.75 -6.21 -4.23
C THR A 124 12.17 -4.90 -3.57
N LYS A 125 12.16 -3.78 -4.31
CA LYS A 125 12.45 -2.46 -3.75
C LYS A 125 11.41 -2.05 -2.71
N ASN A 126 10.13 -2.27 -2.99
CA ASN A 126 9.04 -1.92 -2.07
C ASN A 126 9.14 -2.73 -0.76
N ILE A 127 9.36 -4.05 -0.84
CA ILE A 127 9.52 -4.90 0.36
C ILE A 127 10.74 -4.47 1.17
N LYS A 128 11.88 -4.17 0.53
CA LYS A 128 13.06 -3.65 1.25
C LYS A 128 12.76 -2.35 1.99
N GLN A 129 12.02 -1.43 1.37
CA GLN A 129 11.65 -0.18 2.01
C GLN A 129 10.71 -0.41 3.20
N ARG A 130 9.70 -1.28 3.05
CA ARG A 130 8.74 -1.59 4.12
C ARG A 130 9.39 -2.28 5.31
N LEU A 131 10.29 -3.24 5.07
CA LEU A 131 11.06 -3.88 6.14
C LEU A 131 11.90 -2.87 6.92
N ARG A 132 12.52 -1.89 6.24
CA ARG A 132 13.27 -0.82 6.92
C ARG A 132 12.38 0.09 7.78
N ILE A 133 11.18 0.42 7.29
CA ILE A 133 10.21 1.22 8.05
C ILE A 133 9.73 0.44 9.28
N ALA A 134 9.39 -0.84 9.11
CA ALA A 134 9.00 -1.71 10.21
C ALA A 134 10.11 -1.83 11.27
N GLU A 135 11.36 -2.07 10.84
CA GLU A 135 12.53 -2.09 11.73
C GLU A 135 12.68 -0.76 12.49
N ALA A 136 12.52 0.38 11.82
CA ALA A 136 12.62 1.68 12.47
C ALA A 136 11.53 1.90 13.53
N LYS A 137 10.27 1.54 13.23
CA LYS A 137 9.16 1.60 14.19
C LYS A 137 9.40 0.69 15.40
N LEU A 138 9.81 -0.55 15.17
CA LEU A 138 10.14 -1.51 16.24
C LEU A 138 11.31 -1.04 17.12
N LYS A 139 12.35 -0.44 16.53
CA LYS A 139 13.46 0.17 17.30
C LYS A 139 13.00 1.35 18.14
N GLY A 140 12.04 2.13 17.65
CA GLY A 140 11.38 3.19 18.42
C GLY A 140 10.72 2.63 19.68
N VAL A 141 9.85 1.63 19.51
CA VAL A 141 9.19 0.93 20.62
C VAL A 141 10.21 0.33 21.60
N TYR A 142 11.23 -0.36 21.10
CA TYR A 142 12.31 -0.91 21.93
C TYR A 142 13.04 0.17 22.75
N SER A 143 13.31 1.34 22.15
CA SER A 143 13.95 2.45 22.86
C SER A 143 13.06 3.00 23.97
N GLU A 144 11.76 3.11 23.73
CA GLU A 144 10.80 3.63 24.72
C GLU A 144 10.63 2.66 25.89
N LEU A 145 10.48 1.36 25.62
CA LEU A 145 10.38 0.31 26.63
C LEU A 145 11.63 0.21 27.54
N ASN A 146 12.81 0.55 27.03
CA ASN A 146 14.02 0.59 27.85
C ASN A 146 14.12 1.84 28.72
N GLN A 147 13.40 2.91 28.39
CA GLN A 147 13.44 4.19 29.11
C GLN A 147 12.34 4.29 30.15
N TYR A 148 11.17 3.70 29.90
CA TYR A 148 9.98 3.87 30.72
C TYR A 148 9.40 2.53 31.16
N GLN A 149 8.89 2.49 32.38
CA GLN A 149 8.08 1.36 32.84
C GLN A 149 6.67 1.50 32.24
N VAL A 150 6.32 0.56 31.37
CA VAL A 150 4.99 0.50 30.75
C VAL A 150 4.11 -0.45 31.55
N THR A 151 2.91 0.03 31.91
CA THR A 151 1.89 -0.84 32.51
C THR A 151 1.15 -1.54 31.38
N VAL A 152 1.08 -2.87 31.43
CA VAL A 152 0.37 -3.66 30.43
C VAL A 152 -1.10 -3.74 30.83
N ASP A 153 -1.95 -3.05 30.08
CA ASP A 153 -3.40 -3.23 30.12
C ASP A 153 -3.85 -4.25 29.06
N THR A 154 -5.15 -4.58 29.06
CA THR A 154 -5.70 -5.59 28.14
C THR A 154 -5.52 -5.20 26.68
N GLU A 155 -5.66 -3.92 26.34
CA GLU A 155 -5.52 -3.44 24.96
C GLU A 155 -4.08 -3.59 24.48
N LEU A 156 -3.10 -3.21 25.31
CA LEU A 156 -1.69 -3.37 24.99
C LEU A 156 -1.28 -4.85 24.89
N ASP A 157 -1.83 -5.72 25.73
CA ASP A 157 -1.59 -7.17 25.69
C ASP A 157 -2.06 -7.77 24.34
N GLU A 158 -3.27 -7.41 23.91
CA GLU A 158 -3.82 -7.82 22.60
C GLU A 158 -2.96 -7.33 21.43
N ILE A 159 -2.52 -6.07 21.46
CA ILE A 159 -1.65 -5.50 20.42
C ILE A 159 -0.29 -6.21 20.39
N ILE A 160 0.27 -6.57 21.55
CA ILE A 160 1.54 -7.31 21.64
C ILE A 160 1.38 -8.68 20.97
N ASP A 161 0.32 -9.42 21.29
CA ASP A 161 0.05 -10.74 20.72
C ASP A 161 -0.15 -10.68 19.20
N GLU A 162 -0.96 -9.76 18.69
CA GLU A 162 -1.16 -9.56 17.24
C GLU A 162 0.15 -9.20 16.53
N THR A 163 0.96 -8.35 17.16
CA THR A 163 2.26 -7.93 16.63
C THR A 163 3.24 -9.11 16.58
N GLN A 164 3.30 -9.94 17.63
CA GLN A 164 4.15 -11.13 17.68
C GLN A 164 3.76 -12.13 16.59
N ASN A 165 2.47 -12.46 16.48
CA ASN A 165 1.95 -13.36 15.45
C ASN A 165 2.33 -12.88 14.04
N THR A 166 2.16 -11.59 13.77
CA THR A 166 2.54 -10.98 12.47
C THR A 166 4.04 -11.07 12.20
N ILE A 167 4.88 -10.82 13.21
CA ILE A 167 6.35 -10.93 13.09
C ILE A 167 6.75 -12.38 12.77
N GLU A 168 6.14 -13.36 13.43
CA GLU A 168 6.40 -14.78 13.19
C GLU A 168 6.02 -15.19 11.77
N GLU A 169 4.86 -14.79 11.27
CA GLU A 169 4.46 -15.07 9.88
C GLU A 169 5.44 -14.47 8.86
N ILE A 170 5.90 -13.25 9.11
CA ILE A 170 6.90 -12.59 8.25
C ILE A 170 8.23 -13.34 8.32
N ALA A 171 8.67 -13.77 9.51
CA ALA A 171 9.90 -14.54 9.69
C ALA A 171 9.85 -15.86 8.91
N GLN A 172 8.74 -16.61 9.02
CA GLN A 172 8.53 -17.85 8.26
C GLN A 172 8.60 -17.63 6.74
N LYS A 173 7.99 -16.54 6.23
CA LYS A 173 8.09 -16.20 4.79
C LYS A 173 9.53 -15.87 4.38
N ASN A 174 10.27 -15.16 5.23
CA ASN A 174 11.68 -14.84 4.98
C ASN A 174 12.56 -16.09 4.95
N ASP A 175 12.35 -17.03 5.88
CA ASP A 175 13.05 -18.31 5.91
C ASP A 175 12.75 -19.14 4.66
N GLY A 176 11.51 -19.15 4.20
CA GLY A 176 11.13 -19.75 2.91
C GLY A 176 11.92 -19.19 1.73
N ILE A 177 12.11 -17.87 1.68
CA ILE A 177 12.90 -17.19 0.64
C ILE A 177 14.39 -17.57 0.73
N LEU A 178 14.95 -17.62 1.94
CA LEU A 178 16.34 -18.00 2.17
C LEU A 178 16.60 -19.45 1.75
N ASN A 179 15.73 -20.37 2.15
CA ASN A 179 15.79 -21.78 1.78
C ASN A 179 15.72 -21.97 0.26
N LEU A 180 14.82 -21.25 -0.42
CA LEU A 180 14.74 -21.27 -1.88
C LEU A 180 16.04 -20.79 -2.53
N LYS A 181 16.63 -19.70 -2.02
CA LYS A 181 17.90 -19.18 -2.52
C LYS A 181 19.04 -20.20 -2.38
N GLN A 182 19.12 -20.89 -1.25
CA GLN A 182 20.12 -21.93 -1.02
C GLN A 182 19.94 -23.12 -1.97
N ARG A 183 18.70 -23.60 -2.17
CA ARG A 183 18.39 -24.67 -3.13
C ARG A 183 18.80 -24.30 -4.56
N LEU A 184 18.51 -23.06 -4.99
CA LEU A 184 18.89 -22.56 -6.31
C LEU A 184 20.41 -22.46 -6.49
N GLN A 185 21.15 -22.09 -5.45
CA GLN A 185 22.62 -22.08 -5.49
C GLN A 185 23.17 -23.52 -5.64
N ASN A 186 22.67 -24.46 -4.85
CA ASN A 186 23.07 -25.87 -4.93
C ASN A 186 22.78 -26.47 -6.32
N PHE A 187 21.63 -26.14 -6.92
CA PHE A 187 21.29 -26.57 -8.28
C PHE A 187 22.25 -26.03 -9.33
N LYS A 188 22.63 -24.74 -9.24
CA LYS A 188 23.61 -24.13 -10.16
C LYS A 188 24.97 -24.81 -10.08
N ILE A 189 25.44 -25.09 -8.86
CA ILE A 189 26.71 -25.81 -8.62
C ILE A 189 26.65 -27.20 -9.24
N LYS A 190 25.58 -27.95 -9.00
CA LYS A 190 25.41 -29.29 -9.57
C LYS A 190 25.44 -29.27 -11.10
N LYS A 191 24.74 -28.32 -11.74
CA LYS A 191 24.71 -28.18 -13.21
C LYS A 191 26.08 -27.80 -13.79
N GLN A 192 26.85 -26.94 -13.13
CA GLN A 192 28.22 -26.63 -13.55
C GLN A 192 29.12 -27.86 -13.51
N ASN A 193 29.00 -28.68 -12.47
CA ASN A 193 29.78 -29.92 -12.34
C ASN A 193 29.37 -30.97 -13.38
N THR A 194 28.10 -31.02 -13.80
CA THR A 194 27.64 -31.94 -14.87
C THR A 194 28.05 -31.50 -16.27
N ASN A 195 28.25 -30.21 -16.51
CA ASN A 195 28.66 -29.69 -17.83
C ASN A 195 30.19 -29.68 -18.03
N ASN A 196 30.96 -29.87 -16.96
CA ASN A 196 32.43 -29.90 -16.99
C ASN A 196 33.01 -31.33 -16.99
N ASN A 197 32.14 -32.35 -16.98
CA ASN A 197 32.46 -33.77 -17.13
C ASN A 197 31.92 -34.27 -18.47
#